data_AF-A0A7D9KYJ5-F1
#
_entry.id   AF-A0A7D9KYJ5-F1
#
_cell.length_a   1.000
_cell.length_b   1.000
_cell.length_c   1.000
_cell.angle_alpha   90.00
_cell.angle_beta   90.00
_cell.angle_gamma   90.00
#
_symmetry.space_group_name_H-M   'P 1'
#
loop_
_entity.id
_entity.type
_entity.pdbx_description
1 polymer ?
#
loop_
_entity_poly.entity_id
_entity_poly.type
_entity_poly.pdbx_seq_one_letter_code
_entity_poly.pdbx_strand_id
1 'polypeptide(L)'
;YYKDNIPRSPIRVLKESFPDIDKINFSLARLTLSRQYKSSVVIAGYGKFEAIGRTPKIAKASVARKALQHVMKERHNCKLK
;
A
#
# COMPACT_ATOMS: atom_id res chain seq x y z
N TYR A 1 29.03 -6.47 -3.84
CA TYR A 1 28.48 -5.25 -3.19
C TYR A 1 27.19 -4.82 -3.88
N TYR A 2 26.04 -5.41 -3.54
CA TYR A 2 24.70 -4.97 -4.01
C TYR A 2 23.60 -5.27 -2.96
N LYS A 3 23.96 -5.37 -1.67
CA LYS A 3 23.00 -5.76 -0.62
C LYS A 3 22.06 -4.62 -0.22
N ASP A 4 22.49 -3.36 -0.33
CA ASP A 4 21.75 -2.23 0.23
C ASP A 4 20.69 -1.63 -0.72
N ASN A 5 20.82 -1.87 -2.04
CA ASN A 5 19.91 -1.33 -3.06
C ASN A 5 18.93 -2.37 -3.61
N ILE A 6 18.51 -3.34 -2.79
CA ILE A 6 17.49 -4.31 -3.20
C ILE A 6 16.12 -3.60 -3.11
N PRO A 7 15.39 -3.42 -4.22
CA PRO A 7 14.08 -2.79 -4.19
C PRO A 7 13.13 -3.67 -3.37
N ARG A 8 12.78 -3.20 -2.16
CA ARG A 8 11.83 -3.90 -1.31
C ARG A 8 10.44 -3.79 -1.90
N SER A 9 9.69 -4.89 -1.83
CA SER A 9 8.29 -4.89 -2.23
C SER A 9 7.51 -3.88 -1.39
N PRO A 10 6.74 -2.96 -2.00
CA PRO A 10 5.98 -1.95 -1.25
C PRO A 10 4.94 -2.59 -0.31
N ILE A 11 4.47 -3.79 -0.63
CA ILE A 11 3.57 -4.56 0.25
C ILE A 11 4.31 -4.97 1.52
N ARG A 12 5.57 -5.39 1.39
CA ARG A 12 6.41 -5.80 2.51
C ARG A 12 6.74 -4.59 3.39
N VAL A 13 7.16 -3.48 2.80
CA VAL A 13 7.45 -2.24 3.53
C VAL A 13 6.22 -1.73 4.28
N LEU A 14 5.03 -1.82 3.67
CA LEU A 14 3.78 -1.45 4.33
C LEU A 14 3.51 -2.33 5.55
N LYS A 15 3.66 -3.66 5.44
CA LYS A 15 3.50 -4.56 6.59
C LYS A 15 4.57 -4.35 7.66
N GLU A 16 5.81 -4.08 7.29
CA GLU A 16 6.89 -3.78 8.24
C GLU A 16 6.64 -2.43 8.97
N SER A 17 6.00 -1.47 8.32
CA SER A 17 5.65 -0.16 8.92
C SER A 17 4.50 -0.28 9.92
N PHE A 18 3.69 -1.33 9.82
CA PHE A 18 2.51 -1.59 10.63
C PHE A 18 2.55 -3.05 11.10
N PRO A 19 3.28 -3.34 12.19
CA PRO A 19 3.41 -4.69 12.71
C PRO A 19 2.07 -5.29 13.16
N ASP A 20 1.08 -4.44 13.48
CA ASP A 20 -0.30 -4.86 13.75
C ASP A 20 -1.00 -5.23 12.44
N ILE A 21 -0.90 -6.50 12.05
CA ILE A 21 -1.47 -7.03 10.81
C ILE A 21 -2.99 -6.83 10.76
N ASP A 22 -3.68 -6.85 11.91
CA ASP A 22 -5.11 -6.58 12.04
C ASP A 22 -5.52 -5.18 11.60
N LYS A 23 -4.56 -4.24 11.56
CA LYS A 23 -4.80 -2.88 11.09
C LYS A 23 -4.74 -2.77 9.57
N ILE A 24 -4.25 -3.77 8.82
CA ILE A 24 -4.14 -3.73 7.36
C ILE A 24 -4.99 -4.83 6.72
N ASN A 25 -6.09 -4.44 6.10
CA ASN A 25 -6.95 -5.37 5.37
C ASN A 25 -6.88 -5.13 3.86
N PHE A 26 -6.34 -6.10 3.11
CA PHE A 26 -6.29 -6.05 1.64
C PHE A 26 -7.52 -6.72 1.04
N SER A 27 -8.23 -5.99 0.19
CA SER A 27 -9.30 -6.58 -0.62
C SER A 27 -8.73 -7.39 -1.78
N LEU A 28 -9.50 -8.39 -2.22
CA LEU A 28 -9.23 -9.12 -3.45
C LEU A 28 -9.28 -8.17 -4.65
N ALA A 29 -8.34 -8.36 -5.58
CA ALA A 29 -8.31 -7.57 -6.79
C ALA A 29 -9.49 -7.97 -7.69
N ARG A 30 -10.38 -7.02 -7.99
CA ARG A 30 -11.53 -7.23 -8.86
C ARG A 30 -11.25 -6.69 -10.25
N LEU A 31 -11.64 -7.43 -11.28
CA LEU A 31 -11.56 -6.96 -12.66
C LEU A 31 -12.62 -5.89 -12.90
N THR A 32 -12.23 -4.75 -13.45
CA THR A 32 -13.10 -3.65 -13.84
C THR A 32 -13.54 -3.81 -15.31
N LEU A 33 -14.61 -3.09 -15.69
CA LEU A 33 -15.11 -3.05 -17.07
C LEU A 33 -14.03 -2.62 -18.08
N SER A 34 -13.07 -1.80 -17.64
CA SER A 34 -11.91 -1.36 -18.41
C SER A 34 -10.80 -2.42 -18.55
N ARG A 35 -11.04 -3.68 -18.20
CA ARG A 35 -10.05 -4.77 -18.18
C ARG A 35 -8.83 -4.49 -17.30
N GLN A 36 -9.02 -3.75 -16.22
CA GLN A 36 -7.98 -3.47 -15.23
C GLN A 36 -8.34 -4.10 -13.89
N TYR A 37 -7.36 -4.33 -13.03
CA TYR A 37 -7.58 -4.87 -11.70
C TYR A 37 -7.63 -3.75 -10.68
N LYS A 38 -8.75 -3.60 -9.99
CA LYS A 38 -8.91 -2.68 -8.87
C LYS A 38 -8.65 -3.43 -7.57
N SER A 39 -7.76 -2.89 -6.74
CA SER A 39 -7.50 -3.38 -5.38
C SER A 39 -7.75 -2.27 -4.38
N SER A 40 -8.06 -2.64 -3.14
CA SER A 40 -8.17 -1.70 -2.03
C SER A 40 -7.46 -2.22 -0.79
N VAL A 41 -7.03 -1.31 0.08
CA VAL A 41 -6.50 -1.60 1.41
C VAL A 41 -7.16 -0.67 2.40
N VAL A 42 -7.54 -1.20 3.56
CA VAL A 42 -8.00 -0.40 4.70
C VAL A 42 -6.89 -0.43 5.74
N ILE A 43 -6.50 0.75 6.22
CA ILE A 43 -5.49 0.92 7.28
C ILE A 43 -6.16 1.63 8.45
N ALA A 44 -6.20 0.96 9.61
CA ALA A 44 -6.78 1.54 10.82
C ALA A 44 -6.03 2.84 11.20
N GLY A 45 -6.77 3.93 11.41
CA GLY A 45 -6.21 5.25 11.72
C GLY A 45 -5.80 6.10 10.50
N TYR A 46 -5.73 5.53 9.30
CA TYR A 46 -5.37 6.25 8.06
C TYR A 46 -6.46 6.18 6.97
N GLY A 47 -7.42 5.27 7.10
CA GLY A 47 -8.56 5.14 6.20
C GLY A 47 -8.35 4.12 5.08
N LYS A 48 -9.12 4.27 4.01
CA LYS A 48 -9.17 3.31 2.88
C LYS A 48 -8.49 3.88 1.65
N PHE A 49 -7.61 3.09 1.04
CA PHE A 49 -6.93 3.43 -0.20
C PHE A 49 -7.34 2.47 -1.32
N GLU A 50 -7.52 3.01 -2.51
CA GLU A 50 -7.84 2.26 -3.72
C GLU A 50 -6.89 2.64 -4.85
N ALA A 51 -6.53 1.63 -5.64
CA ALA A 51 -5.72 1.81 -6.84
C ALA A 51 -6.01 0.71 -7.87
N ILE A 52 -5.64 1.01 -9.11
CA ILE A 52 -5.87 0.15 -10.27
C ILE A 52 -4.51 -0.30 -10.83
N GLY A 53 -4.46 -1.50 -11.42
CA GLY A 53 -3.27 -2.03 -12.09
C GLY A 53 -3.63 -2.95 -13.25
N ARG A 54 -2.66 -3.16 -14.15
CA ARG A 54 -2.83 -4.08 -15.30
C ARG A 54 -2.94 -5.55 -14.89
N THR A 55 -2.38 -5.90 -13.72
CA THR A 55 -2.46 -7.24 -13.12
C THR A 55 -2.84 -7.13 -11.64
N PRO A 56 -3.35 -8.21 -11.01
CA PRO A 56 -3.68 -8.22 -9.58
C PRO A 56 -2.50 -7.82 -8.69
N LYS A 57 -1.28 -8.29 -9.04
CA LYS A 57 -0.05 -8.01 -8.30
C LYS A 57 0.32 -6.53 -8.37
N ILE A 58 0.22 -5.92 -9.57
CA ILE A 58 0.47 -4.49 -9.75
C ILE A 58 -0.57 -3.67 -9.00
N ALA A 59 -1.85 -4.04 -9.05
CA ALA A 59 -2.90 -3.34 -8.32
C ALA A 59 -2.62 -3.33 -6.80
N LYS A 60 -2.29 -4.48 -6.21
CA LYS A 60 -1.91 -4.58 -4.79
C LYS A 60 -0.68 -3.74 -4.46
N ALA A 61 0.36 -3.79 -5.30
CA ALA A 61 1.57 -3.01 -5.10
C ALA A 61 1.34 -1.50 -5.22
N SER A 62 0.49 -1.06 -6.14
CA SER A 62 0.11 0.35 -6.33
C SER A 62 -0.67 0.88 -5.13
N VAL A 63 -1.63 0.10 -4.62
CA VAL A 63 -2.36 0.42 -3.38
C VAL A 63 -1.38 0.56 -2.21
N ALA A 64 -0.47 -0.40 -2.04
CA ALA A 64 0.50 -0.37 -0.95
C ALA A 64 1.43 0.85 -1.02
N ARG A 65 1.89 1.24 -2.22
CA ARG A 65 2.67 2.47 -2.41
C ARG A 65 1.90 3.72 -2.02
N LYS A 66 0.65 3.82 -2.47
CA LYS A 66 -0.22 4.97 -2.19
C LYS A 66 -0.48 5.12 -0.69
N ALA A 67 -0.75 4.00 -0.02
CA ALA A 67 -0.88 3.95 1.43
C ALA A 67 0.41 4.38 2.14
N LEU A 68 1.57 3.81 1.76
CA LEU A 68 2.86 4.18 2.34
C LEU A 68 3.17 5.68 2.21
N GLN A 69 2.94 6.25 1.03
CA GLN A 69 3.15 7.68 0.80
C GLN A 69 2.27 8.53 1.72
N HIS A 70 1.00 8.16 1.88
CA HIS A 70 0.08 8.87 2.76
C HIS A 70 0.53 8.78 4.21
N VAL A 71 0.85 7.57 4.68
CA VAL A 71 1.31 7.32 6.05
C VAL A 71 2.60 8.08 6.36
N MET A 72 3.57 8.06 5.46
CA MET A 72 4.83 8.79 5.62
C MET A 72 4.57 10.30 5.68
N LYS A 73 3.68 10.82 4.83
CA LYS A 73 3.31 12.24 4.82
C LYS A 73 2.64 12.65 6.14
N GLU A 74 1.66 11.88 6.61
CA GLU A 74 0.97 12.12 7.89
C GLU A 74 1.95 12.07 9.07
N ARG A 75 2.89 11.11 9.07
CA ARG A 75 3.93 10.99 10.11
C ARG A 75 4.89 12.19 10.12
N HIS A 76 5.23 12.73 8.95
CA HIS A 76 6.04 13.95 8.85
C HIS A 76 5.29 15.18 9.34
N ASN A 77 3.99 15.29 9.04
CA ASN A 77 3.16 16.40 9.51
C ASN A 77 2.96 16.38 11.05
N CYS A 78 2.96 15.20 11.68
CA CYS A 78 2.93 15.06 13.14
C CYS A 78 4.21 15.53 13.86
N LYS A 79 5.33 15.70 13.16
CA LYS A 79 6.59 16.19 13.77
C LYS A 79 6.76 17.72 13.72
N LEU A 80 5.81 18.43 13.09
CA LEU A 80 5.85 19.89 12.90
C LEU A 80 4.82 20.64 13.75
N LYS A 81 4.22 19.97 14.75
CA LYS A 81 3.30 20.59 15.72
C LYS A 81 3.93 20.64 17.10
#